data_AF-A0A7K0ER61-F1
#
_entry.id   AF-A0A7K0ER61-F1
#
_cell.length_a   1.000
_cell.length_b   1.000
_cell.length_c   1.000
_cell.angle_alpha   90.00
_cell.angle_beta   90.00
_cell.angle_gamma   90.00
#
_symmetry.space_group_name_H-M   'P 1'
#
loop_
_entity.id
_entity.type
_entity.pdbx_description
1 polymer ?
#
loop_
_entity_poly.entity_id
_entity_poly.type
_entity_poly.pdbx_seq_one_letter_code
_entity_poly.pdbx_strand_id
1 'polypeptide(L)'
;MDKESLPGRRIQAVLLFFWAGYFSIVLCSNTGDALKVLGWLPANWIFVSGNYEMVRSVVGIYHPPSWLAGIFFAGVIGWQAIGAVLLWRAFGTVVQQTPGQKAAVYRALTVTIALWAAFLLSDEIFLAYEIPSLDATHFNLLVAEIGTFLICRKDSGW
;
A
#
# COMPACT_ATOMS: atom_id res chain seq x y z
N MET A 1 22.44 -27.60 4.52
CA MET A 1 21.63 -26.54 3.92
C MET A 1 20.30 -27.17 3.53
N ASP A 2 19.24 -26.92 4.29
CA ASP A 2 17.97 -27.62 4.11
C ASP A 2 17.34 -27.26 2.76
N LYS A 3 17.14 -28.27 1.92
CA LYS A 3 16.54 -28.10 0.58
C LYS A 3 15.11 -27.57 0.66
N GLU A 4 14.41 -27.77 1.78
CA GLU A 4 13.06 -27.24 2.02
C GLU A 4 13.02 -25.72 2.26
N SER A 5 14.13 -25.10 2.68
CA SER A 5 14.17 -23.65 2.96
C SER A 5 14.26 -22.76 1.71
N LEU A 6 14.73 -23.31 0.58
CA LEU A 6 14.96 -22.57 -0.66
C LEU A 6 13.67 -22.20 -1.40
N PRO A 7 12.67 -23.10 -1.55
CA PRO A 7 11.38 -22.77 -2.15
C PRO A 7 10.63 -21.66 -1.39
N GLY A 8 10.53 -21.77 -0.06
CA GLY A 8 9.82 -20.78 0.77
C GLY A 8 10.41 -19.38 0.63
N ARG A 9 11.74 -19.26 0.67
CA ARG A 9 12.44 -17.98 0.49
C ARG A 9 12.17 -17.34 -0.89
N ARG A 10 12.13 -18.14 -1.96
CA ARG A 10 11.84 -17.62 -3.31
C ARG A 10 10.41 -17.06 -3.38
N ILE A 11 9.45 -17.75 -2.77
CA ILE A 11 8.06 -17.29 -2.70
C ILE A 11 7.99 -15.95 -1.95
N GLN A 12 8.65 -15.83 -0.78
CA GLN A 12 8.72 -14.56 -0.05
C GLN A 12 9.31 -13.43 -0.90
N ALA A 13 10.42 -13.69 -1.57
CA ALA A 13 11.08 -12.70 -2.41
C ALA A 13 10.16 -12.22 -3.55
N VAL A 14 9.45 -13.13 -4.21
CA VAL A 14 8.48 -12.80 -5.26
C VAL A 14 7.33 -11.97 -4.72
N LEU A 15 6.75 -12.36 -3.58
CA LEU A 15 5.64 -11.63 -2.96
C LEU A 15 6.06 -10.22 -2.53
N LEU A 16 7.22 -10.09 -1.87
CA LEU A 16 7.74 -8.79 -1.45
C LEU A 16 8.11 -7.91 -2.64
N PHE A 17 8.68 -8.48 -3.70
CA PHE A 17 8.95 -7.77 -4.94
C PHE A 17 7.66 -7.27 -5.58
N PHE A 18 6.64 -8.13 -5.66
CA PHE A 18 5.32 -7.76 -6.16
C PHE A 18 4.73 -6.59 -5.37
N TRP A 19 4.68 -6.68 -4.04
CA TRP A 19 4.15 -5.61 -3.21
C TRP A 19 4.97 -4.33 -3.31
N ALA A 20 6.30 -4.42 -3.33
CA ALA A 20 7.16 -3.26 -3.50
C ALA A 20 6.91 -2.56 -4.84
N GLY A 21 6.77 -3.33 -5.93
CA GLY A 21 6.41 -2.83 -7.26
C GLY A 21 5.02 -2.20 -7.28
N TYR A 22 4.01 -2.90 -6.73
CA TYR A 22 2.64 -2.42 -6.64
C TYR A 22 2.56 -1.08 -5.90
N PHE A 23 3.12 -0.98 -4.69
CA PHE A 23 3.14 0.26 -3.92
C PHE A 23 3.92 1.38 -4.62
N SER A 24 4.98 1.05 -5.35
CA SER A 24 5.73 2.05 -6.13
C SER A 24 4.87 2.63 -7.27
N ILE A 25 4.13 1.78 -7.98
CA ILE A 25 3.21 2.21 -9.04
C ILE A 25 2.09 3.08 -8.46
N VAL A 26 1.46 2.63 -7.36
CA VAL A 26 0.39 3.38 -6.67
C VAL A 26 0.91 4.72 -6.14
N LEU A 27 2.10 4.75 -5.54
CA LEU A 27 2.74 5.97 -5.07
C LEU A 27 2.96 6.95 -6.22
N CYS A 28 3.51 6.48 -7.34
CA CYS A 28 3.81 7.33 -8.49
C CYS A 28 2.51 7.86 -9.14
N SER A 29 1.47 7.05 -9.28
CA SER A 29 0.20 7.49 -9.87
C SER A 29 -0.58 8.44 -8.94
N ASN A 30 -0.58 8.22 -7.62
CA ASN A 30 -1.16 9.16 -6.65
C ASN A 30 -0.37 10.46 -6.55
N THR A 31 0.96 10.40 -6.65
CA THR A 31 1.81 11.59 -6.75
C THR A 31 1.48 12.36 -8.04
N GLY A 32 1.26 11.66 -9.16
CA GLY A 32 0.77 12.24 -10.40
C GLY A 32 -0.54 13.02 -10.21
N ASP A 33 -1.52 12.46 -9.50
CA ASP A 33 -2.75 13.16 -9.13
C ASP A 33 -2.48 14.44 -8.33
N ALA A 34 -1.69 14.33 -7.26
CA ALA A 34 -1.38 15.48 -6.41
C ALA A 34 -0.70 16.60 -7.20
N LEU A 35 0.29 16.26 -8.03
CA LEU A 35 1.01 17.21 -8.87
C LEU A 35 0.11 17.86 -9.93
N LYS A 36 -0.86 17.13 -10.48
CA LYS A 36 -1.85 17.65 -11.42
C LYS A 36 -2.78 18.66 -10.75
N VAL A 37 -3.25 18.36 -9.54
CA VAL A 37 -4.09 19.27 -8.73
C VAL A 37 -3.34 20.54 -8.34
N LEU A 38 -2.04 20.42 -8.04
CA LEU A 38 -1.16 21.56 -7.75
C LEU A 38 -0.79 22.38 -9.00
N GLY A 39 -1.19 21.94 -10.20
CA GLY A 39 -0.86 22.60 -11.47
C GLY A 39 0.60 22.43 -11.90
N TRP A 40 1.34 21.49 -11.32
CA TRP A 40 2.74 21.21 -11.68
C TRP A 40 2.85 20.24 -12.86
N LEU A 41 1.77 19.52 -13.18
CA LEU A 41 1.65 18.67 -14.36
C LEU A 41 0.58 19.22 -15.32
N PRO A 42 0.74 19.01 -16.63
CA PRO A 42 -0.23 19.47 -17.61
C PRO A 42 -1.54 18.68 -17.52
N ALA A 43 -2.64 19.30 -17.96
CA ALA A 43 -3.98 18.71 -17.89
C ALA A 43 -4.10 17.36 -18.64
N ASN A 44 -3.31 17.17 -19.70
CA ASN A 44 -3.26 15.94 -20.49
C ASN A 44 -2.30 14.86 -19.92
N TRP A 45 -1.70 15.07 -18.75
CA TRP A 45 -0.92 14.03 -18.09
C TRP A 45 -1.80 12.83 -17.75
N ILE A 46 -1.39 11.65 -18.22
CA ILE A 46 -2.20 10.42 -18.19
C ILE A 46 -1.90 9.51 -17.00
N PHE A 47 -0.68 9.57 -16.46
CA PHE A 47 -0.27 8.67 -15.39
C PHE A 47 -0.70 9.23 -14.03
N VAL A 48 -1.99 9.07 -13.76
CA VAL A 48 -2.68 9.46 -12.53
C VAL A 48 -3.62 8.33 -12.10
N SER A 49 -3.93 8.21 -10.81
CA SER A 49 -4.80 7.13 -10.32
C SER A 49 -6.29 7.51 -10.33
N GLY A 50 -6.61 8.81 -10.28
CA GLY A 50 -7.95 9.31 -10.00
C GLY A 50 -8.32 9.28 -8.51
N ASN A 51 -7.42 8.82 -7.64
CA ASN A 51 -7.71 8.61 -6.22
C ASN A 51 -7.90 9.93 -5.46
N TYR A 52 -7.32 11.03 -5.91
CA TYR A 52 -7.55 12.31 -5.25
C TYR A 52 -9.02 12.76 -5.35
N GLU A 53 -9.63 12.61 -6.52
CA GLU A 53 -11.03 12.99 -6.71
C GLU A 53 -11.97 12.06 -5.94
N MET A 54 -11.62 10.77 -5.86
CA MET A 54 -12.30 9.81 -4.99
C MET A 54 -12.22 10.23 -3.52
N VAL A 55 -11.03 10.57 -3.01
CA VAL A 55 -10.86 11.06 -1.63
C VAL A 55 -11.66 12.34 -1.40
N ARG A 56 -11.64 13.29 -2.34
CA ARG A 56 -12.48 14.49 -2.27
C ARG A 56 -13.97 14.16 -2.17
N SER A 57 -14.45 13.22 -2.97
CA SER A 57 -15.85 12.81 -2.98
C SER A 57 -16.25 12.16 -1.66
N VAL A 58 -15.42 11.24 -1.15
CA VAL A 58 -15.64 10.54 0.13
C VAL A 58 -15.60 11.50 1.31
N VAL A 59 -14.53 12.30 1.41
CA VAL A 59 -14.38 13.30 2.49
C VAL A 59 -15.49 14.35 2.42
N GLY A 60 -15.97 14.65 1.21
CA GLY A 60 -17.06 15.59 0.93
C GLY A 60 -18.42 15.21 1.52
N ILE A 61 -18.63 13.96 1.92
CA ILE A 61 -19.89 13.46 2.50
C ILE A 61 -20.32 14.26 3.73
N TYR A 62 -19.36 14.74 4.52
CA TYR A 62 -19.63 15.57 5.70
C TYR A 62 -19.43 17.08 5.48
N HIS A 63 -19.34 17.52 4.22
CA HIS A 63 -19.09 18.92 3.85
C HIS A 63 -17.93 19.62 4.60
N PRO A 64 -16.76 18.98 4.77
CA PRO A 64 -15.64 19.62 5.43
C PRO A 64 -15.00 20.71 4.55
N PRO A 65 -14.07 21.51 5.10
CA PRO A 65 -13.26 22.42 4.32
C PRO A 65 -12.50 21.71 3.19
N SER A 66 -12.39 22.35 2.04
CA SER A 66 -11.81 21.75 0.81
C SER A 66 -10.36 21.30 0.94
N TRP A 67 -9.59 21.88 1.87
CA TRP A 67 -8.20 21.50 2.12
C TRP A 67 -8.08 20.14 2.83
N LEU A 68 -9.12 19.66 3.52
CA LEU A 68 -9.05 18.46 4.35
C LEU A 68 -8.78 17.20 3.52
N ALA A 69 -9.43 17.08 2.36
CA ALA A 69 -9.16 16.00 1.41
C ALA A 69 -7.70 16.00 0.93
N GLY A 70 -7.10 17.19 0.76
CA GLY A 70 -5.68 17.35 0.44
C GLY A 70 -4.77 16.81 1.54
N ILE A 71 -5.09 17.05 2.80
CA ILE A 71 -4.32 16.51 3.93
C ILE A 71 -4.43 14.99 4.01
N PHE A 72 -5.64 14.43 3.89
CA PHE A 72 -5.81 12.97 3.87
C PHE A 72 -5.04 12.32 2.72
N PHE A 73 -5.15 12.90 1.51
CA PHE A 73 -4.44 12.36 0.35
C PHE A 73 -2.92 12.47 0.48
N ALA A 74 -2.40 13.58 1.02
CA ALA A 74 -0.98 13.71 1.34
C ALA A 74 -0.51 12.67 2.38
N GLY A 75 -1.35 12.40 3.39
CA GLY A 75 -1.11 11.33 4.37
C GLY A 75 -1.03 9.95 3.71
N VAL A 76 -1.95 9.64 2.79
CA VAL A 76 -1.95 8.42 1.99
C VAL A 76 -0.66 8.27 1.18
N ILE A 77 -0.25 9.32 0.45
CA ILE A 77 1.00 9.33 -0.33
C ILE A 77 2.21 9.09 0.58
N GLY A 78 2.27 9.79 1.72
CA GLY A 78 3.36 9.62 2.68
C GLY A 78 3.44 8.19 3.22
N TRP A 79 2.30 7.60 3.57
CA TRP A 79 2.23 6.22 4.06
C TRP A 79 2.63 5.22 2.98
N GLN A 80 2.20 5.41 1.73
CA GLN A 80 2.60 4.60 0.60
C GLN A 80 4.11 4.68 0.33
N ALA A 81 4.70 5.87 0.45
CA ALA A 81 6.15 6.05 0.30
C ALA A 81 6.93 5.28 1.37
N ILE A 82 6.49 5.35 2.63
CA ILE A 82 7.08 4.58 3.73
C ILE A 82 6.94 3.08 3.46
N GLY A 83 5.74 2.63 3.06
CA GLY A 83 5.45 1.24 2.73
C GLY A 83 6.35 0.71 1.60
N ALA A 84 6.43 1.43 0.48
CA ALA A 84 7.26 1.08 -0.67
C ALA A 84 8.74 0.93 -0.28
N VAL A 85 9.30 1.90 0.46
CA VAL A 85 10.69 1.84 0.92
C VAL A 85 10.93 0.64 1.84
N LEU A 86 10.02 0.38 2.79
CA LEU A 86 10.16 -0.76 3.69
C LEU A 86 10.05 -2.09 2.94
N LEU A 87 9.15 -2.21 1.98
CA LEU A 87 9.00 -3.41 1.15
C LEU A 87 10.23 -3.68 0.28
N TRP A 88 10.80 -2.66 -0.37
CA TRP A 88 12.06 -2.80 -1.12
C TRP A 88 13.22 -3.23 -0.22
N ARG A 89 13.32 -2.66 1.00
CA ARG A 89 14.33 -3.07 1.99
C ARG A 89 14.11 -4.51 2.45
N ALA A 90 12.87 -4.90 2.73
CA ALA A 90 12.52 -6.28 3.09
C ALA A 90 12.89 -7.24 1.96
N PHE A 91 12.51 -6.95 0.72
CA PHE A 91 12.91 -7.73 -0.46
C PHE A 91 14.43 -7.88 -0.56
N GLY A 92 15.19 -6.78 -0.44
CA GLY A 92 16.65 -6.80 -0.47
C GLY A 92 17.24 -7.71 0.61
N THR A 93 16.73 -7.63 1.85
CA THR A 93 17.21 -8.46 2.97
C THR A 93 16.93 -9.95 2.77
N VAL A 94 15.79 -10.31 2.14
CA VAL A 94 15.44 -11.69 1.80
C VAL A 94 16.35 -12.26 0.70
N VAL A 95 16.61 -11.46 -0.34
CA VAL A 95 17.47 -11.87 -1.47
C VAL A 95 18.92 -12.02 -1.02
N GLN A 96 19.43 -11.06 -0.24
CA GLN A 96 20.81 -11.02 0.23
C GLN A 96 21.07 -11.86 1.48
N GLN A 97 20.01 -12.40 2.11
CA GLN A 97 20.10 -13.24 3.31
C GLN A 97 20.77 -12.52 4.50
N THR A 98 20.49 -11.23 4.64
CA THR A 98 21.12 -10.39 5.67
C THR A 98 20.54 -10.68 7.05
N PRO A 99 21.33 -10.54 8.13
CA PRO A 99 20.81 -10.51 9.49
C PRO A 99 19.68 -9.47 9.62
N GLY A 100 18.60 -9.82 10.35
CA GLY A 100 17.45 -8.93 10.53
C GLY A 100 16.38 -8.98 9.43
N GLN A 101 16.52 -9.86 8.42
CA GLN A 101 15.49 -10.10 7.38
C GLN A 101 14.07 -10.20 7.97
N LYS A 102 13.88 -11.00 9.02
CA LYS A 102 12.57 -11.20 9.66
C LYS A 102 11.96 -9.90 10.16
N ALA A 103 12.75 -9.08 10.86
CA ALA A 103 12.29 -7.79 11.37
C ALA A 103 11.95 -6.82 10.23
N ALA A 104 12.73 -6.82 9.16
CA ALA A 104 12.46 -5.98 7.98
C ALA A 104 11.15 -6.38 7.29
N VAL A 105 10.93 -7.68 7.05
CA VAL A 105 9.70 -8.21 6.44
C VAL A 105 8.47 -7.88 7.29
N TYR A 106 8.54 -8.13 8.60
CA TYR A 106 7.40 -7.92 9.50
C TYR A 106 7.06 -6.44 9.57
N ARG A 107 8.06 -5.56 9.72
CA ARG A 107 7.85 -4.12 9.75
C ARG A 107 7.22 -3.62 8.45
N ALA A 108 7.70 -4.07 7.30
CA ALA A 108 7.15 -3.67 6.01
C ALA A 108 5.67 -4.06 5.88
N LEU A 109 5.36 -5.34 6.09
CA LEU A 109 4.01 -5.87 5.94
C LEU A 109 3.05 -5.30 7.00
N THR A 110 3.49 -5.11 8.24
CA THR A 110 2.65 -4.48 9.27
C THR A 110 2.27 -3.05 8.89
N VAL A 111 3.21 -2.28 8.34
CA VAL A 111 2.94 -0.89 7.92
C VAL A 111 1.94 -0.83 6.76
N THR A 112 2.06 -1.73 5.78
CA THR A 112 1.14 -1.74 4.63
C THR A 112 -0.22 -2.35 4.98
N ILE A 113 -0.27 -3.38 5.84
CA ILE A 113 -1.54 -3.93 6.36
C ILE A 113 -2.30 -2.84 7.11
N ALA A 114 -1.60 -2.04 7.92
CA ALA A 114 -2.20 -0.93 8.64
C ALA A 114 -2.76 0.15 7.69
N LEU A 115 -2.14 0.38 6.53
CA LEU A 115 -2.70 1.28 5.51
C LEU A 115 -4.03 0.75 4.98
N TRP A 116 -4.11 -0.51 4.57
CA TRP A 116 -5.35 -1.09 4.04
C TRP A 116 -6.45 -1.18 5.10
N ALA A 117 -6.08 -1.50 6.35
CA ALA A 117 -7.01 -1.44 7.47
C ALA A 117 -7.53 -0.02 7.71
N ALA A 118 -6.68 1.01 7.61
CA ALA A 118 -7.10 2.40 7.73
C ALA A 118 -8.06 2.82 6.60
N PHE A 119 -7.84 2.34 5.37
CA PHE A 119 -8.81 2.55 4.28
C PHE A 119 -10.14 1.88 4.55
N LEU A 120 -10.15 0.62 4.99
CA LEU A 120 -11.39 -0.07 5.32
C LEU A 120 -12.18 0.61 6.46
N LEU A 121 -11.47 1.11 7.48
CA LEU A 121 -12.10 1.92 8.53
C LEU A 121 -12.62 3.26 8.00
N SER A 122 -11.91 3.87 7.04
CA SER A 122 -12.35 5.11 6.40
C SER A 122 -13.60 4.88 5.55
N ASP A 123 -13.70 3.76 4.85
CA ASP A 123 -14.89 3.39 4.08
C ASP A 123 -16.13 3.35 4.99
N GLU A 124 -15.99 2.81 6.20
CA GLU A 124 -17.05 2.81 7.21
C GLU A 124 -17.34 4.21 7.77
N ILE A 125 -16.30 4.95 8.17
CA ILE A 125 -16.45 6.30 8.75
C ILE A 125 -17.17 7.24 7.79
N PHE A 126 -16.85 7.18 6.50
CA PHE A 126 -17.43 8.06 5.50
C PHE A 126 -18.66 7.46 4.82
N LEU A 127 -19.15 6.28 5.23
CA LEU A 127 -20.26 5.60 4.59
C LEU A 127 -20.05 5.39 3.07
N ALA A 128 -18.79 5.15 2.65
CA ALA A 128 -18.37 5.14 1.25
C ALA A 128 -18.81 3.90 0.46
N TYR A 129 -19.59 2.99 1.07
CA TYR A 129 -20.13 1.78 0.44
C TYR A 129 -21.08 2.06 -0.73
N GLU A 130 -21.57 3.30 -0.86
CA GLU A 130 -22.36 3.70 -2.03
C GLU A 130 -21.51 3.87 -3.30
N ILE A 131 -20.18 3.92 -3.18
CA ILE A 131 -19.26 3.90 -4.33
C ILE A 131 -19.04 2.45 -4.76
N PRO A 132 -19.55 2.02 -5.93
CA PRO A 132 -19.48 0.63 -6.33
C PRO A 132 -18.03 0.13 -6.37
N SER A 133 -17.77 -1.06 -5.81
CA SER A 133 -16.50 -1.81 -5.86
C SER A 133 -15.28 -1.24 -5.09
N LEU A 134 -15.45 -0.15 -4.35
CA LEU A 134 -14.36 0.44 -3.56
C LEU A 134 -14.02 -0.42 -2.33
N ASP A 135 -15.05 -0.82 -1.58
CA ASP A 135 -14.98 -1.66 -0.39
C ASP A 135 -14.31 -3.02 -0.66
N ALA A 136 -14.69 -3.66 -1.77
CA ALA A 136 -14.13 -4.93 -2.21
C ALA A 136 -12.63 -4.81 -2.52
N THR A 137 -12.18 -3.68 -3.05
CA THR A 137 -10.77 -3.46 -3.39
C THR A 137 -9.91 -3.38 -2.14
N HIS A 138 -10.27 -2.52 -1.17
CA HIS A 138 -9.51 -2.39 0.07
C HIS A 138 -9.50 -3.69 0.89
N PHE A 139 -10.65 -4.36 0.97
CA PHE A 139 -10.75 -5.66 1.64
C PHE A 139 -9.87 -6.73 1.00
N ASN A 140 -9.91 -6.86 -0.34
CA ASN A 140 -9.11 -7.86 -1.05
C ASN A 140 -7.61 -7.62 -0.89
N LEU A 141 -7.16 -6.35 -0.93
CA LEU A 141 -5.76 -6.00 -0.73
C LEU A 141 -5.31 -6.29 0.71
N LEU A 142 -6.15 -5.97 1.70
CA LEU A 142 -5.89 -6.32 3.10
C LEU A 142 -5.73 -7.84 3.30
N VAL A 143 -6.66 -8.63 2.76
CA VAL A 143 -6.61 -10.09 2.85
C VAL A 143 -5.37 -10.65 2.15
N ALA A 144 -5.03 -10.13 0.96
CA ALA A 144 -3.85 -10.55 0.22
C ALA A 144 -2.53 -10.25 0.97
N GLU A 145 -2.42 -9.10 1.65
CA GLU A 145 -1.26 -8.79 2.47
C GLU A 145 -1.19 -9.61 3.76
N ILE A 146 -2.33 -9.87 4.42
CA ILE A 146 -2.39 -10.80 5.56
C ILE A 146 -1.94 -12.20 5.12
N GLY A 147 -2.40 -12.69 3.96
CA GLY A 147 -1.96 -13.94 3.38
C GLY A 147 -0.44 -13.96 3.14
N THR A 148 0.11 -12.88 2.58
CA THR A 148 1.56 -12.71 2.38
C THR A 148 2.30 -12.74 3.72
N PHE A 149 1.79 -12.06 4.74
CA PHE A 149 2.37 -12.06 6.09
C PHE A 149 2.38 -13.46 6.71
N LEU A 150 1.30 -14.22 6.58
CA LEU A 150 1.21 -15.59 7.10
C LEU A 150 2.20 -16.53 6.40
N ILE A 151 2.38 -16.40 5.09
CA ILE A 151 3.40 -17.15 4.32
C ILE A 151 4.80 -16.82 4.85
N CYS A 152 5.13 -15.53 4.95
CA CYS A 152 6.43 -15.09 5.46
C CYS A 152 6.69 -15.51 6.91
N ARG A 153 5.63 -15.58 7.73
CA ARG A 153 5.69 -16.05 9.12
C ARG A 153 5.99 -17.54 9.21
N LYS A 154 5.30 -18.39 8.43
CA LYS A 154 5.44 -19.85 8.47
C LYS A 154 6.86 -20.30 8.15
N ASP A 155 7.43 -19.73 7.10
CA ASP A 155 8.79 -20.04 6.65
C ASP A 155 9.89 -19.49 7.60
N SER A 156 9.51 -18.72 8.62
CA SER A 156 10.43 -18.21 9.65
C SER A 156 10.66 -19.21 10.80
N GLY A 157 10.17 -20.46 10.69
CA GLY A 157 10.51 -21.58 11.57
C GLY A 157 9.87 -21.54 12.97
N TRP A 158 8.53 -21.53 13.03
CA TRP A 158 7.75 -21.82 14.24
C TRP A 158 6.64 -22.81 13.90
#